data_AF-A0A7S0QRN5-F1
#
_entry.id   AF-A0A7S0QRN5-F1
#
_cell.length_a   1.000
_cell.length_b   1.000
_cell.length_c   1.000
_cell.angle_alpha   90.00
_cell.angle_beta   90.00
_cell.angle_gamma   90.00
#
_symmetry.space_group_name_H-M   'P 1'
#
loop_
_entity.id
_entity.type
_entity.pdbx_description
1 polymer ?
#
loop_
_entity_poly.entity_id
_entity_poly.type
_entity_poly.pdbx_seq_one_letter_code
_entity_poly.pdbx_strand_id
1 'polypeptide(L)'
;MGFSFSVAGLLFPYHLGVADYLKEKQLIVQGTPLSGSSGGALAAALIALSFSGLDFENVLDTTQTAYTELRNSGKSARGRLGRMLTKELEEILPLDAA
;
A
#
# COMPACT_ATOMS: atom_id res chain seq x y z
N MET A 1 15.25 -0.13 15.05
CA MET A 1 13.83 -0.51 15.18
C MET A 1 13.31 -0.87 13.81
N GLY A 2 12.35 -1.79 13.72
CA GLY A 2 11.70 -2.17 12.46
C GLY A 2 10.20 -2.33 12.66
N PHE A 3 9.44 -2.25 11.57
CA PHE A 3 7.98 -2.34 11.58
C PHE A 3 7.51 -3.55 10.78
N SER A 4 6.46 -4.20 11.26
CA SER A 4 5.84 -5.33 10.58
C SER A 4 4.34 -5.12 10.44
N PHE A 5 3.83 -5.33 9.24
CA PHE A 5 2.43 -5.15 8.90
C PHE A 5 1.75 -6.52 8.71
N SER A 6 0.72 -6.77 9.50
CA SER A 6 -0.05 -8.00 9.46
C SER A 6 -0.84 -8.16 8.15
N VAL A 7 -1.44 -9.34 7.96
CA VAL A 7 -2.40 -9.57 6.89
C VAL A 7 -3.61 -8.66 7.10
N ALA A 8 -3.89 -7.77 6.15
CA ALA A 8 -5.04 -6.84 6.22
C ALA A 8 -6.12 -7.10 5.16
N GLY A 9 -5.86 -7.98 4.17
CA GLY A 9 -6.76 -8.13 3.03
C GLY A 9 -7.03 -6.80 2.36
N LEU A 10 -8.31 -6.40 2.27
CA LEU A 10 -8.75 -5.11 1.72
C LEU A 10 -8.55 -3.91 2.67
N LEU A 11 -8.17 -4.15 3.93
CA LEU A 11 -7.95 -3.10 4.92
C LEU A 11 -6.50 -2.59 4.95
N PHE A 12 -5.65 -2.95 3.98
CA PHE A 12 -4.26 -2.46 3.98
C PHE A 12 -4.11 -0.92 3.89
N PRO A 13 -5.09 -0.10 3.40
CA PRO A 13 -5.01 1.36 3.54
C PRO A 13 -4.89 1.83 5.00
N TYR A 14 -5.40 1.04 5.97
CA TYR A 14 -5.15 1.28 7.39
C TYR A 14 -3.66 1.25 7.72
N HIS A 15 -2.91 0.28 7.18
CA HIS A 15 -1.46 0.20 7.38
C HIS A 15 -0.73 1.37 6.75
N LEU A 16 -1.18 1.83 5.58
CA LEU A 16 -0.59 3.00 4.93
C LEU A 16 -0.82 4.28 5.74
N GLY A 17 -2.03 4.53 6.25
CA GLY A 17 -2.30 5.69 7.10
C GLY A 17 -1.53 5.69 8.42
N VAL A 18 -1.39 4.52 9.06
CA VAL A 18 -0.52 4.39 10.24
C VAL A 18 0.93 4.68 9.88
N ALA A 19 1.42 4.16 8.76
CA ALA A 19 2.79 4.39 8.32
C ALA A 19 3.05 5.86 7.98
N ASP A 20 2.07 6.56 7.41
CA ASP A 20 2.16 7.99 7.11
C ASP A 20 2.42 8.81 8.38
N TYR A 21 1.58 8.59 9.40
CA TYR A 21 1.76 9.23 10.70
C TYR A 21 3.12 8.91 11.33
N LEU A 22 3.58 7.66 11.22
CA LEU A 22 4.90 7.27 11.73
C LEU A 22 6.07 7.90 10.94
N LYS A 23 5.90 8.15 9.64
CA LYS A 23 6.85 8.91 8.83
C LYS A 23 6.89 10.38 9.24
N GLU A 24 5.73 11.01 9.46
CA GLU A 24 5.65 12.39 9.97
C GLU A 24 6.36 12.56 11.31
N LYS A 25 6.30 11.53 12.17
CA LYS A 25 7.02 11.50 13.46
C LYS A 25 8.49 11.08 13.35
N GLN A 26 9.02 10.90 12.14
CA GLN A 26 10.40 10.47 11.88
C GLN A 26 10.75 9.12 12.54
N LEU A 27 9.74 8.27 12.76
CA LEU A 27 9.92 6.91 13.31
C LEU A 27 10.12 5.88 12.19
N ILE A 28 9.51 6.11 11.03
CA ILE A 28 9.82 5.40 9.78
C ILE A 28 10.57 6.37 8.87
N VAL A 29 11.84 6.07 8.61
CA VAL A 29 12.74 6.81 7.73
C VAL A 29 13.35 5.90 6.68
N GLN A 30 14.03 6.46 5.69
CA GLN A 30 14.79 5.68 4.70
C GLN A 30 15.76 4.72 5.40
N GLY A 31 15.75 3.45 5.00
CA GLY A 31 16.55 2.39 5.61
C GLY A 31 15.91 1.72 6.84
N THR A 32 14.74 2.16 7.30
CA THR A 32 13.99 1.46 8.34
C THR A 32 13.55 0.08 7.82
N PRO A 33 13.86 -1.03 8.51
CA PRO A 33 13.40 -2.35 8.10
C PRO A 33 11.87 -2.45 8.16
N LEU A 34 11.25 -2.77 7.01
CA LEU A 34 9.82 -3.01 6.87
C LEU A 34 9.58 -4.45 6.45
N SER A 35 8.53 -5.06 7.01
CA SER A 35 8.10 -6.41 6.65
C SER A 35 6.59 -6.51 6.64
N GLY A 36 6.05 -7.51 5.96
CA GLY A 36 4.62 -7.80 6.05
C GLY A 36 4.21 -9.05 5.30
N SER A 37 2.92 -9.38 5.41
CA SER A 37 2.33 -10.54 4.73
C SER A 37 1.04 -10.15 4.01
N SER A 38 0.83 -10.66 2.79
CA SER A 38 -0.34 -10.36 1.95
C SER A 38 -0.54 -8.83 1.81
N GLY A 39 -1.68 -8.28 2.26
CA GLY A 39 -1.92 -6.82 2.26
C GLY A 39 -0.87 -6.02 3.05
N GLY A 40 -0.27 -6.60 4.11
CA GLY A 40 0.83 -5.98 4.83
C GLY A 40 2.14 -5.96 4.04
N ALA A 41 2.39 -6.95 3.19
CA ALA A 41 3.56 -6.96 2.30
C ALA A 41 3.44 -5.86 1.24
N LEU A 42 2.23 -5.65 0.71
CA LEU A 42 1.93 -4.56 -0.19
C LEU A 42 2.16 -3.20 0.49
N ALA A 43 1.64 -3.02 1.71
CA ALA A 43 1.88 -1.81 2.49
C ALA A 43 3.38 -1.57 2.72
N ALA A 44 4.14 -2.58 3.15
CA ALA A 44 5.58 -2.46 3.36
C ALA A 44 6.33 -2.02 2.09
N ALA A 45 5.98 -2.59 0.93
CA ALA A 45 6.58 -2.24 -0.35
C ALA A 45 6.26 -0.79 -0.76
N LEU A 46 4.99 -0.38 -0.67
CA LEU A 46 4.55 0.97 -1.01
C LEU A 46 5.19 2.04 -0.11
N ILE A 47 5.31 1.76 1.18
CA ILE A 47 6.01 2.65 2.12
C ILE A 47 7.49 2.78 1.74
N ALA A 48 8.16 1.67 1.41
CA ALA A 48 9.55 1.71 0.98
C ALA A 48 9.74 2.54 -0.31
N LEU A 49 8.86 2.35 -1.30
CA LEU A 49 8.88 3.08 -2.56
C LEU A 49 8.58 4.57 -2.39
N SER A 50 7.84 4.97 -1.35
CA SER A 50 7.61 6.39 -1.04
C SER A 50 8.90 7.18 -0.78
N PHE A 51 9.97 6.50 -0.36
CA PHE A 51 11.29 7.12 -0.22
C PHE A 51 12.07 7.23 -1.55
N SER A 52 11.56 6.61 -2.61
CA SER A 52 12.16 6.60 -3.96
C SER A 52 11.37 7.47 -4.95
N GLY A 53 10.52 8.38 -4.44
CA GLY A 53 9.77 9.33 -5.27
C GLY A 53 8.35 8.90 -5.65
N LEU A 54 7.87 7.75 -5.13
CA LEU A 54 6.45 7.40 -5.24
C LEU A 54 5.62 8.36 -4.39
N ASP A 55 4.63 9.01 -5.01
CA ASP A 55 3.69 9.88 -4.31
C ASP A 55 2.78 9.06 -3.39
N PHE A 56 3.04 9.15 -2.09
CA PHE A 56 2.38 8.34 -1.08
C PHE A 56 0.91 8.73 -0.87
N GLU A 57 0.54 9.99 -1.09
CA GLU A 57 -0.86 10.41 -1.01
C GLU A 57 -1.65 9.83 -2.18
N ASN A 58 -1.08 9.86 -3.39
CA ASN A 58 -1.69 9.24 -4.56
C ASN A 58 -1.90 7.73 -4.36
N VAL A 59 -0.90 7.03 -3.80
CA VAL A 59 -1.04 5.60 -3.43
C VAL A 59 -2.21 5.39 -2.46
N LEU A 60 -2.37 6.26 -1.45
CA LEU A 60 -3.45 6.15 -0.48
C LEU A 60 -4.82 6.31 -1.16
N ASP A 61 -4.96 7.32 -2.02
CA ASP A 61 -6.22 7.64 -2.70
C ASP A 61 -6.61 6.58 -3.73
N THR A 62 -5.66 6.12 -4.55
CA THR A 62 -5.87 5.04 -5.52
C THR A 62 -6.33 3.76 -4.83
N THR A 63 -5.71 3.40 -3.70
CA THR A 63 -6.05 2.17 -2.99
C THR A 63 -7.40 2.26 -2.27
N GLN A 64 -7.78 3.44 -1.77
CA GLN A 64 -9.12 3.72 -1.25
C GLN A 64 -10.19 3.67 -2.35
N THR A 65 -9.87 4.15 -3.54
CA THR A 65 -10.76 4.09 -4.71
C THR A 65 -11.04 2.64 -5.11
N ALA A 66 -9.98 1.83 -5.31
CA ALA A 66 -10.11 0.41 -5.63
C ALA A 66 -10.93 -0.36 -4.57
N TYR A 67 -10.77 -0.02 -3.29
CA TYR A 67 -11.57 -0.57 -2.20
C TYR A 67 -13.05 -0.17 -2.31
N THR A 68 -13.31 1.12 -2.51
CA THR A 68 -14.66 1.67 -2.61
C THR A 68 -15.42 1.07 -3.79
N GLU A 69 -14.76 0.89 -4.93
CA GLU A 69 -15.32 0.21 -6.09
C GLU A 69 -15.67 -1.25 -5.79
N LEU A 70 -14.76 -2.00 -5.16
CA LEU A 70 -15.03 -3.39 -4.78
C LEU A 70 -16.22 -3.49 -3.82
N ARG A 71 -16.27 -2.63 -2.80
CA ARG A 71 -17.37 -2.56 -1.84
C ARG A 71 -18.70 -2.21 -2.50
N ASN A 72 -18.72 -1.21 -3.38
CA ASN A 72 -19.93 -0.71 -4.02
C ASN A 72 -20.43 -1.63 -5.14
N SER A 73 -19.55 -2.40 -5.78
CA SER A 73 -19.94 -3.32 -6.84
C SER A 73 -20.78 -4.51 -6.34
N GLY A 74 -20.73 -4.83 -5.05
CA GLY A 74 -21.32 -6.04 -4.46
C GLY A 74 -20.70 -7.34 -4.98
N LYS A 75 -19.63 -7.25 -5.79
CA LYS A 75 -18.98 -8.41 -6.41
C LYS A 75 -17.85 -8.92 -5.53
N SER A 76 -17.63 -10.23 -5.51
CA SER A 76 -16.54 -10.83 -4.74
C SER A 76 -15.17 -10.28 -5.17
N ALA A 77 -14.32 -9.96 -4.19
CA ALA A 77 -12.93 -9.58 -4.40
C ALA A 77 -12.06 -10.76 -4.93
N ARG A 78 -12.54 -12.00 -4.78
CA ARG A 78 -11.82 -13.21 -5.18
C ARG A 78 -11.57 -13.24 -6.70
N GLY A 79 -10.30 -13.30 -7.10
CA GLY A 79 -9.88 -13.34 -8.51
C GLY A 79 -9.95 -12.01 -9.27
N ARG A 80 -10.29 -10.92 -8.58
CA ARG A 80 -10.38 -9.56 -9.15
C ARG A 80 -9.47 -8.56 -8.46
N LEU A 81 -9.33 -8.68 -7.14
CA LEU A 81 -8.48 -7.80 -6.35
C LEU A 81 -7.05 -7.74 -6.90
N GLY A 82 -6.47 -8.90 -7.24
CA GLY A 82 -5.14 -8.95 -7.84
C GLY A 82 -5.05 -8.14 -9.14
N ARG A 83 -6.00 -8.29 -10.07
CA ARG A 83 -6.01 -7.53 -11.34
C ARG A 83 -6.22 -6.04 -11.15
N MET A 84 -7.13 -5.64 -10.26
CA MET A 84 -7.37 -4.24 -9.95
C MET A 84 -6.11 -3.62 -9.35
N LEU A 85 -5.52 -4.26 -8.34
CA LEU A 85 -4.27 -3.79 -7.75
C LEU A 85 -3.13 -3.75 -8.77
N THR A 86 -2.97 -4.75 -9.63
CA THR A 86 -1.92 -4.72 -10.68
C THR A 86 -2.09 -3.50 -11.58
N LYS A 87 -3.30 -3.24 -12.09
CA LYS A 87 -3.57 -2.08 -12.93
C LYS A 87 -3.21 -0.76 -12.22
N GLU A 88 -3.68 -0.60 -10.99
CA GLU A 88 -3.41 0.61 -10.21
C GLU A 88 -1.92 0.75 -9.87
N LEU A 89 -1.23 -0.36 -9.58
CA LEU A 89 0.21 -0.36 -9.30
C LEU A 89 1.03 -0.03 -10.54
N GLU A 90 0.65 -0.51 -11.72
CA GLU A 90 1.30 -0.14 -12.99
C GLU A 90 1.20 1.36 -13.29
N GLU A 91 0.15 2.03 -12.83
CA GLU A 91 -0.04 3.48 -13.02
C GLU A 91 0.84 4.32 -12.07
N ILE A 92 1.15 3.80 -10.87
CA ILE A 92 1.86 4.57 -9.83
C ILE A 92 3.32 4.17 -9.65
N LEU A 93 3.70 2.92 -9.97
CA LEU A 93 5.06 2.45 -9.77
C LEU A 93 6.04 3.15 -10.73
N PRO A 94 7.21 3.58 -10.23
CA PRO A 94 8.23 4.16 -11.10
C PRO A 94 8.80 3.09 -12.04
N LEU A 95 9.22 3.51 -13.24
CA LEU A 95 9.68 2.64 -14.35
C LEU A 95 10.85 1.71 -13.97
N ASP A 96 11.57 2.02 -12.90
CA ASP A 96 12.74 1.31 -12.39
C ASP A 96 12.45 0.42 -11.15
N ALA A 97 11.18 0.22 -10.80
CA ALA A 97 10.77 -0.62 -9.66
C ALA A 97 10.87 -2.15 -9.92
N ALA A 98 11.50 -2.59 -11.01
CA ALA A 98 11.59 -3.98 -11.46
C ALA A 98 12.91 -4.67 -11.11
#